data_AF-A0A212EZ23-F1
#
_entry.id   AF-A0A212EZ23-F1
#
_cell.length_a   1.000
_cell.length_b   1.000
_cell.length_c   1.000
_cell.angle_alpha   90.00
_cell.angle_beta   90.00
_cell.angle_gamma   90.00
#
_symmetry.space_group_name_H-M   'P 1'
#
loop_
_entity.id
_entity.type
_entity.pdbx_description
1 polymer ?
#
loop_
_entity_poly.entity_id
_entity_poly.type
_entity_poly.pdbx_seq_one_letter_code
_entity_poly.pdbx_strand_id
1 'polypeptide(L)' 'MGYGTNKSPVYVSEHLSPHFKALHARTRKIARDKEYRYTWIRNGRIYVRKNDQSPAKQIKCFESLDHL' A
#
# COMPACT_ATOMS: atom_id res chain seq x y z
N MET A 1 -14.15 -26.10 31.41
CA MET A 1 -13.30 -26.08 30.21
C MET A 1 -13.24 -24.66 29.65
N GLY A 2 -12.05 -24.07 29.49
CA GLY A 2 -11.87 -22.76 28.86
C GLY A 2 -11.35 -22.92 27.43
N TYR A 3 -12.04 -22.38 26.45
CA TYR A 3 -11.56 -22.35 25.07
C TYR A 3 -10.46 -21.28 24.94
N GLY A 4 -9.20 -21.71 24.88
CA GLY A 4 -8.08 -20.84 24.56
C GLY A 4 -8.27 -20.28 23.15
N THR A 5 -8.57 -18.98 23.04
CA THR A 5 -8.76 -18.35 21.74
C THR A 5 -7.39 -18.21 21.07
N ASN A 6 -7.11 -19.10 20.10
CA ASN A 6 -5.90 -18.99 19.30
C ASN A 6 -6.05 -17.77 18.38
N LYS A 7 -5.28 -16.71 18.65
CA LYS A 7 -5.31 -15.48 17.86
C LYS A 7 -4.57 -15.70 16.54
N SER A 8 -5.30 -16.12 15.51
CA SER A 8 -4.78 -16.17 14.14
C SER A 8 -4.97 -14.83 13.44
N PRO A 9 -3.97 -14.32 12.70
CA PRO A 9 -4.11 -13.08 11.95
C PRO A 9 -5.12 -13.27 10.81
N VAL A 10 -6.09 -12.36 10.72
CA VAL A 10 -7.08 -12.30 9.64
C VAL A 10 -6.61 -11.29 8.61
N TYR A 11 -6.49 -11.71 7.35
CA TYR A 11 -6.10 -10.84 6.24
C TYR A 11 -7.30 -10.60 5.33
N VAL A 12 -7.69 -9.36 5.17
CA VAL A 12 -8.73 -8.96 4.21
C VAL A 12 -8.03 -8.38 2.97
N SER A 13 -8.11 -9.09 1.85
CA SER A 13 -7.58 -8.60 0.57
C SER A 13 -8.70 -8.00 -0.27
N GLU A 14 -8.54 -6.74 -0.63
CA GLU A 14 -9.36 -6.07 -1.65
C GLU A 14 -9.10 -6.66 -3.05
N HIS A 15 -10.16 -6.77 -3.87
CA HIS A 15 -10.00 -7.17 -5.27
C HIS A 15 -9.46 -6.00 -6.09
N LEU A 16 -8.14 -5.94 -6.24
CA LEU A 16 -7.48 -5.07 -7.21
C LEU A 16 -7.39 -5.75 -8.59
N SER A 17 -7.66 -4.99 -9.65
CA SER A 17 -7.38 -5.43 -11.01
C SER A 17 -5.89 -5.79 -11.17
N PRO A 18 -5.52 -6.70 -12.08
CA PRO A 18 -4.13 -7.12 -12.28
C PRO A 18 -3.16 -5.94 -12.48
N HIS A 19 -3.60 -4.90 -13.19
CA HIS A 19 -2.86 -3.65 -13.37
C HIS A 19 -2.53 -2.97 -12.03
N PHE A 20 -3.52 -2.79 -11.16
CA PHE A 20 -3.32 -2.16 -9.85
C PHE A 20 -2.51 -3.03 -8.88
N LYS A 21 -2.60 -4.37 -8.98
CA LYS A 21 -1.71 -5.28 -8.24
C LYS A 21 -0.25 -5.07 -8.63
N ALA A 22 0.04 -5.01 -9.93
CA ALA A 22 1.39 -4.74 -10.45
C ALA A 22 1.88 -3.34 -10.07
N LEU A 23 1.00 -2.33 -10.17
CA LEU A 23 1.29 -0.96 -9.76
C LEU A 23 1.66 -0.92 -8.27
N HIS A 24 0.84 -1.50 -7.39
CA HIS A 24 1.09 -1.54 -5.94
C HIS A 24 2.40 -2.24 -5.58
N ALA A 25 2.75 -3.32 -6.29
CA ALA A 25 4.03 -4.01 -6.08
C ALA A 25 5.23 -3.10 -6.42
N ARG A 26 5.18 -2.40 -7.57
CA ARG A 26 6.23 -1.44 -7.95
C ARG A 26 6.26 -0.23 -7.02
N THR A 27 5.10 0.31 -6.64
CA THR A 27 4.99 1.41 -5.68
C THR A 27 5.68 1.07 -4.38
N ARG A 28 5.43 -0.13 -3.79
CA ARG A 28 6.08 -0.53 -2.54
C ARG A 28 7.61 -0.60 -2.65
N LYS A 29 8.13 -1.06 -3.79
CA LYS A 29 9.59 -1.12 -4.01
C LYS A 29 10.21 0.27 -4.05
N ILE A 30 9.64 1.19 -4.84
CA ILE A 30 10.15 2.56 -4.98
C ILE A 30 9.93 3.38 -3.71
N ALA A 31 8.78 3.19 -3.04
CA ALA A 31 8.49 3.81 -1.76
C ALA A 31 9.55 3.43 -0.71
N ARG A 32 9.96 2.16 -0.66
CA ARG A 32 11.03 1.70 0.24
C ARG A 32 12.38 2.34 -0.10
N ASP A 33 12.72 2.40 -1.38
CA ASP A 33 13.97 3.01 -1.87
C ASP A 33 14.04 4.52 -1.56
N LYS A 34 12.93 5.24 -1.75
CA LYS A 34 12.81 6.68 -1.48
C LYS A 34 12.37 7.02 -0.04
N GLU A 35 12.45 6.06 0.87
CA GLU A 35 12.17 6.21 2.31
C GLU A 35 10.77 6.76 2.64
N TYR A 36 9.77 6.37 1.86
CA TYR A 36 8.37 6.64 2.17
C TYR A 36 7.90 5.79 3.34
N ARG A 37 7.50 6.43 4.44
CA ARG A 37 7.05 5.74 5.66
C ARG A 37 5.74 4.97 5.49
N TYR A 38 4.85 5.41 4.61
CA TYR A 38 3.52 4.82 4.48
C TYR A 38 3.17 4.53 3.03
N THR A 39 2.62 3.34 2.78
CA THR A 39 1.99 2.94 1.52
C THR A 39 0.72 2.15 1.84
N TRP A 40 -0.41 2.53 1.28
CA TRP A 40 -1.68 1.84 1.52
C TRP A 40 -2.60 1.93 0.30
N ILE A 41 -3.67 1.15 0.33
CA ILE A 41 -4.70 1.16 -0.69
C ILE A 41 -6.03 1.56 -0.04
N ARG A 42 -6.84 2.37 -0.73
CA ARG A 42 -8.19 2.73 -0.32
C ARG A 42 -9.07 2.92 -1.55
N ASN A 43 -10.20 2.21 -1.62
CA ASN A 43 -11.14 2.27 -2.74
C ASN A 43 -10.46 2.00 -4.11
N GLY A 44 -9.63 0.96 -4.18
CA GLY A 44 -8.87 0.58 -5.38
C GLY A 44 -7.73 1.52 -5.77
N ARG A 45 -7.45 2.56 -4.96
CA ARG A 45 -6.44 3.59 -5.25
C ARG A 45 -5.25 3.43 -4.33
N ILE A 46 -4.05 3.56 -4.90
CA ILE A 46 -2.79 3.42 -4.17
C ILE A 46 -2.34 4.80 -3.70
N TYR A 47 -1.89 4.87 -2.45
CA TYR A 47 -1.40 6.09 -1.82
C TYR A 47 -0.04 5.85 -1.17
N VAL A 48 0.79 6.88 -1.19
CA VAL A 48 2.08 6.90 -0.49
C VAL A 48 2.25 8.20 0.27
N ARG A 49 2.96 8.16 1.40
CA ARG A 49 3.24 9.34 2.21
C ARG A 49 4.64 9.24 2.81
N LYS A 50 5.43 10.31 2.66
CA LYS A 50 6.83 10.32 3.07
C LYS A 50 6.99 10.29 4.59
N ASN A 51 6.30 11.18 5.29
CA ASN A 51 6.25 11.24 6.74
C ASN A 51 4.92 11.85 7.22
N ASP A 52 4.74 11.89 8.54
CA ASP A 52 3.59 12.46 9.26
C ASP A 52 3.33 13.96 9.00
N GLN A 53 4.31 14.69 8.47
CA GLN A 53 4.19 16.10 8.08
C GLN A 53 3.93 16.30 6.58
N SER A 54 4.23 15.29 5.76
CA SER A 54 4.06 15.36 4.32
C SER A 54 2.63 15.00 3.91
N PRO A 55 2.07 15.58 2.84
CA PRO A 55 0.80 15.14 2.30
C PRO A 55 0.91 13.74 1.68
N ALA A 56 -0.21 13.03 1.63
CA ALA A 56 -0.31 11.78 0.88
C ALA A 56 -0.38 12.06 -0.63
N LYS A 57 0.38 11.31 -1.43
CA LYS A 57 0.33 11.34 -2.90
C LYS A 57 -0.44 10.11 -3.40
N GLN A 58 -1.35 10.31 -4.34
CA GLN A 58 -2.04 9.21 -5.02
C GLN A 58 -1.22 8.73 -6.22
N ILE A 59 -1.02 7.42 -6.35
CA ILE A 59 -0.36 6.80 -7.49
C ILE A 59 -1.42 6.25 -8.43
N LYS A 60 -1.45 6.78 -9.67
CA LYS A 60 -2.47 6.45 -10.67
C LYS A 60 -1.90 5.60 -11.82
N CYS A 61 -0.63 5.78 -12.16
CA CYS A 61 0.07 5.07 -13.22
C CYS A 61 1.52 4.80 -12.83
N PHE A 62 2.21 3.96 -13.60
CA PHE A 62 3.63 3.69 -13.45
C PHE A 62 4.49 4.95 -13.65
N GLU A 63 4.11 5.88 -14.53
CA GLU A 63 4.83 7.15 -14.73
C GLU A 63 4.84 8.03 -13.48
N SER A 64 3.75 8.01 -12.70
CA SER A 64 3.69 8.75 -11.43
C SER A 64 4.72 8.28 -10.40
N LEU A 65 5.34 7.11 -10.62
CA LEU A 65 6.39 6.58 -9.75
C LEU A 65 7.76 7.19 -10.02
N ASP A 66 8.00 7.65 -11.25
CA ASP A 66 9.27 8.30 -11.61
C ASP A 66 9.43 9.61 -10.83
N HIS A 67 8.35 10.40 -10.79
CA HIS A 67 8.26 11.68 -10.09
C HIS A 67 8.04 11.58 -8.56
N LEU A 68 8.21 10.39 -7.95
CA LEU A 68 8.05 10.22 -6.49
C LEU A 68 9.17 10.85 -5.68
#